data_AF-I7LJA1-F1
#
_entry.id   AF-I7LJA1-F1
#
_cell.length_a   1.000
_cell.length_b   1.000
_cell.length_c   1.000
_cell.angle_alpha   90.00
_cell.angle_beta   90.00
_cell.angle_gamma   90.00
#
_symmetry.space_group_name_H-M   'P 1'
#
loop_
_entity.id
_entity.type
_entity.pdbx_description
1 polymer ?
#
loop_
_entity_poly.entity_id
_entity_poly.type
_entity_poly.pdbx_seq_one_letter_code
_entity_poly.pdbx_strand_id
1 'polypeptide(L)'
;MAEATKTPTGVVEAYEKLAREVLERPESIPSAIHNLLLKLAETHPGAVYWIIRKFYQEYLRLYVSDTGYIGIADRYEPDLMYPGDIAIYMVPESPKEGDVVQITFTDKDEVSVYVIHGRVLRCNEDRSIQIEDTSTGEDYRVVEWNILGKLVKVIPFGSDEWQELFQASGVPKEWVAASVEGNITSLQKSDISGKDEVISELRSRLEKLV
;
A
#
# COMPACT_ATOMS: atom_id res chain seq x y z
N MET A 1 5.85 36.04 -4.18
CA MET A 1 5.70 35.13 -3.03
C MET A 1 4.22 34.88 -2.86
N ALA A 2 3.74 33.65 -3.06
CA ALA A 2 2.34 33.33 -2.84
C ALA A 2 2.12 33.18 -1.32
N GLU A 3 1.29 34.04 -0.76
CA GLU A 3 0.84 33.91 0.63
C GLU A 3 0.12 32.57 0.79
N ALA A 4 0.59 31.74 1.72
CA ALA A 4 -0.15 30.59 2.20
C ALA A 4 -1.41 31.10 2.92
N THR A 5 -2.54 31.11 2.22
CA THR A 5 -3.85 31.40 2.79
C THR A 5 -4.13 30.40 3.91
N LYS A 6 -4.22 30.90 5.15
CA LYS A 6 -4.80 30.17 6.28
C LYS A 6 -6.19 29.70 5.87
N THR A 7 -6.43 28.40 5.87
CA THR A 7 -7.76 27.83 5.63
C THR A 7 -8.75 28.49 6.59
N PRO A 8 -9.83 29.14 6.12
CA PRO A 8 -10.78 29.81 7.00
C PRO A 8 -11.38 28.80 7.99
N THR A 9 -11.44 29.14 9.28
CA THR A 9 -11.91 28.26 10.36
C THR A 9 -13.27 27.60 10.05
N GLY A 10 -14.19 28.32 9.37
CA GLY A 10 -15.51 27.80 8.99
C GLY A 10 -15.52 26.71 7.90
N VAL A 11 -14.43 26.54 7.16
CA VAL A 11 -14.29 25.46 6.17
C VAL A 11 -14.08 24.11 6.88
N VAL A 12 -13.28 24.10 7.96
CA VAL A 12 -13.02 22.89 8.76
C VAL A 12 -14.30 22.43 9.45
N GLU A 13 -15.03 23.35 10.08
CA GLU A 13 -16.31 23.06 10.76
C GLU A 13 -17.37 22.49 9.80
N ALA A 14 -17.40 22.95 8.54
CA ALA A 14 -18.31 22.44 7.53
C ALA A 14 -17.99 20.98 7.15
N TYR A 15 -16.70 20.64 7.01
CA TYR A 15 -16.29 19.27 6.72
C TYR A 15 -16.45 18.33 7.91
N GLU A 16 -16.22 18.79 9.14
CA GLU A 16 -16.51 18.02 10.36
C GLU A 16 -18.00 17.67 10.47
N LYS A 17 -18.87 18.62 10.14
CA LYS A 17 -20.31 18.38 10.10
C LYS A 17 -20.68 17.33 9.05
N LEU A 18 -20.15 17.45 7.83
CA LEU A 18 -20.39 16.46 6.77
C LEU A 18 -19.90 15.06 7.16
N ALA A 19 -18.72 14.95 7.76
CA ALA A 19 -18.19 13.69 8.25
C ALA A 19 -19.12 13.06 9.29
N ARG A 20 -19.63 13.86 10.24
CA ARG A 20 -20.60 13.39 11.24
C ARG A 20 -21.90 12.90 10.61
N GLU A 21 -22.44 13.64 9.64
CA GLU A 21 -23.66 13.24 8.92
C GLU A 21 -23.50 11.95 8.13
N VAL A 22 -22.28 11.63 7.67
CA VAL A 22 -21.94 10.34 7.04
C VAL A 22 -21.86 9.22 8.07
N LEU A 23 -21.19 9.47 9.21
CA LEU A 23 -21.03 8.49 10.30
C LEU A 23 -22.35 8.12 11.00
N GLU A 24 -23.33 9.03 11.01
CA GLU A 24 -24.65 8.80 11.61
C GLU A 24 -25.63 8.05 10.68
N ARG A 25 -25.22 7.68 9.46
CA ARG A 25 -26.09 6.92 8.54
C ARG A 25 -26.35 5.50 9.05
N PRO A 26 -27.54 4.95 8.78
CA PRO A 26 -27.87 3.57 9.15
C PRO A 26 -27.14 2.51 8.29
N GLU A 27 -26.53 2.95 7.19
CA GLU A 27 -25.71 2.11 6.29
C GLU A 27 -24.29 1.98 6.86
N SER A 28 -23.53 0.94 6.45
CA SER A 28 -22.11 0.89 6.81
C SER A 28 -21.35 2.11 6.28
N ILE A 29 -20.33 2.56 7.01
CA ILE A 29 -19.53 3.74 6.62
C ILE A 29 -19.02 3.63 5.17
N PRO A 30 -18.50 2.48 4.69
CA PRO A 30 -18.10 2.29 3.30
C PRO A 30 -19.24 2.49 2.32
N SER A 31 -20.45 2.00 2.64
CA SER A 31 -21.62 2.16 1.79
C SER A 31 -22.04 3.62 1.70
N ALA A 32 -22.05 4.32 2.83
CA ALA A 32 -22.37 5.75 2.88
C ALA A 32 -21.36 6.60 2.09
N ILE A 33 -20.05 6.31 2.24
CA ILE A 33 -18.98 6.98 1.48
C ILE A 33 -19.11 6.65 -0.02
N HIS A 34 -19.31 5.39 -0.38
CA HIS A 34 -19.47 4.96 -1.77
C HIS A 34 -20.63 5.69 -2.45
N ASN A 35 -21.80 5.72 -1.81
CA ASN A 35 -22.98 6.39 -2.33
C ASN A 35 -22.78 7.92 -2.46
N LEU A 36 -22.10 8.55 -1.50
CA LEU A 36 -21.73 9.96 -1.58
C LEU A 36 -20.81 10.22 -2.80
N LEU A 37 -19.78 9.40 -2.99
CA LEU A 37 -18.85 9.53 -4.11
C LEU A 37 -19.54 9.34 -5.46
N LEU A 38 -20.44 8.35 -5.58
CA LEU A 38 -21.27 8.16 -6.78
C LEU A 38 -22.10 9.41 -7.08
N LYS A 39 -22.74 10.00 -6.07
CA LYS A 39 -23.57 11.19 -6.26
C LYS A 39 -22.76 12.42 -6.66
N LEU A 40 -21.58 12.60 -6.06
CA LEU A 40 -20.66 13.67 -6.44
C LEU A 40 -20.14 13.49 -7.87
N ALA A 41 -19.91 12.24 -8.30
CA ALA A 41 -19.42 11.94 -9.63
C ALA A 41 -20.41 12.29 -10.75
N GLU A 42 -21.72 12.38 -10.46
CA GLU A 42 -22.72 12.83 -11.44
C GLU A 42 -22.49 14.27 -11.94
N THR A 43 -21.90 15.14 -11.10
CA THR A 43 -21.70 16.56 -11.42
C THR A 43 -20.23 16.97 -11.48
N HIS A 44 -19.37 16.30 -10.71
CA HIS A 44 -17.94 16.60 -10.59
C HIS A 44 -17.07 15.33 -10.69
N PRO A 45 -17.19 14.53 -11.76
CA PRO A 45 -16.50 13.24 -11.89
C PRO A 45 -14.97 13.38 -11.80
N GLY A 46 -14.40 14.44 -12.39
CA GLY A 46 -12.96 14.70 -12.31
C GLY A 46 -12.48 14.97 -10.90
N ALA A 47 -13.25 15.69 -10.08
CA ALA A 47 -12.88 15.97 -8.69
C ALA A 47 -12.85 14.68 -7.87
N VAL A 48 -13.86 13.81 -8.04
CA VAL A 48 -13.94 12.51 -7.37
C VAL A 48 -12.78 11.60 -7.79
N TYR A 49 -12.50 11.49 -9.09
CA TYR A 49 -11.37 10.68 -9.58
C TYR A 49 -10.03 11.15 -9.00
N TRP A 50 -9.72 12.45 -9.11
CA TRP A 50 -8.43 12.97 -8.68
C TRP A 50 -8.25 12.90 -7.16
N ILE A 51 -9.30 13.15 -6.37
CA ILE A 51 -9.18 13.12 -4.92
C ILE A 51 -9.04 11.70 -4.39
N ILE A 52 -9.73 10.71 -4.98
CA ILE A 52 -9.53 9.30 -4.62
C ILE A 52 -8.10 8.89 -4.93
N ARG A 53 -7.61 9.21 -6.13
CA ARG A 53 -6.22 8.94 -6.52
C ARG A 53 -5.21 9.61 -5.60
N LYS A 54 -5.44 10.87 -5.20
CA LYS A 54 -4.59 11.62 -4.27
C LYS A 54 -4.66 11.08 -2.85
N PHE A 55 -5.84 10.67 -2.39
CA PHE A 55 -6.02 10.02 -1.10
C PHE A 55 -5.18 8.73 -1.01
N TYR A 56 -5.23 7.87 -2.03
CA TYR A 56 -4.38 6.68 -2.09
C TYR A 56 -2.87 7.03 -2.06
N GLN A 57 -2.46 8.10 -2.74
CA GLN A 57 -1.07 8.57 -2.74
C GLN A 57 -0.63 9.15 -1.39
N GLU A 58 -1.48 9.92 -0.71
CA GLU A 58 -1.10 10.64 0.50
C GLU A 58 -1.25 9.77 1.75
N TYR A 59 -2.36 9.04 1.85
CA TYR A 59 -2.71 8.24 3.01
C TYR A 59 -2.03 6.86 2.99
N LEU A 60 -2.14 6.13 1.87
CA LEU A 60 -1.55 4.80 1.74
C LEU A 60 -0.14 4.82 1.14
N ARG A 61 0.37 5.99 0.72
CA ARG A 61 1.66 6.12 0.02
C ARG A 61 1.76 5.28 -1.25
N LEU A 62 0.61 4.97 -1.88
CA LEU A 62 0.51 4.18 -3.10
C LEU A 62 0.38 5.10 -4.31
N TYR A 63 1.39 5.11 -5.18
CA TYR A 63 1.37 5.89 -6.42
C TYR A 63 0.68 5.14 -7.57
N VAL A 64 -0.59 4.77 -7.35
CA VAL A 64 -1.36 4.00 -8.33
C VAL A 64 -1.53 4.81 -9.62
N SER A 65 -0.98 4.27 -10.72
CA SER A 65 -1.33 4.63 -12.09
C SER A 65 -2.23 3.55 -12.67
N ASP A 66 -3.00 3.89 -13.72
CA ASP A 66 -3.95 2.97 -14.34
C ASP A 66 -3.27 1.67 -14.86
N THR A 67 -1.94 1.67 -15.02
CA THR A 67 -1.14 0.51 -15.44
C THR A 67 -0.35 -0.16 -14.31
N GLY A 68 -0.23 0.45 -13.13
CA GLY A 68 0.66 -0.04 -12.07
C GLY A 68 1.26 1.05 -11.18
N TYR A 69 2.23 0.68 -10.35
CA TYR A 69 2.98 1.62 -9.52
C TYR A 69 4.33 1.05 -9.10
N ILE A 70 5.21 1.95 -8.64
CA ILE A 70 6.51 1.60 -8.08
C ILE A 70 6.47 1.98 -6.59
N GLY A 71 6.86 1.05 -5.73
CA GLY A 71 6.97 1.27 -4.30
C GLY A 71 8.36 0.92 -3.79
N ILE A 72 8.76 1.53 -2.69
CA ILE A 72 9.91 1.06 -1.91
C ILE A 72 9.37 0.18 -0.79
N ALA A 73 9.85 -1.05 -0.71
CA ALA A 73 9.46 -1.99 0.33
C ALA A 73 9.80 -1.40 1.70
N ASP A 74 8.80 -1.31 2.57
CA ASP A 74 8.91 -0.78 3.93
C ASP A 74 9.01 -1.88 5.00
N ARG A 75 8.89 -3.14 4.56
CA ARG A 75 8.84 -4.33 5.41
C ARG A 75 9.58 -5.50 4.78
N TYR A 76 10.00 -6.43 5.62
CA TYR A 76 10.51 -7.72 5.17
C TYR A 76 9.36 -8.64 4.79
N GLU A 77 9.44 -9.21 3.59
CA GLU A 77 8.51 -10.21 3.08
C GLU A 77 9.29 -11.48 2.74
N PRO A 78 9.10 -12.58 3.50
CA PRO A 78 9.85 -13.83 3.32
C PRO A 78 9.90 -14.29 1.87
N ASP A 79 11.10 -14.65 1.40
CA ASP A 79 11.38 -15.13 0.04
C ASP A 79 10.95 -14.20 -1.10
N LEU A 80 10.51 -12.96 -0.80
CA LEU A 80 9.98 -12.03 -1.78
C LEU A 80 10.82 -10.75 -1.88
N MET A 81 11.01 -10.05 -0.77
CA MET A 81 11.69 -8.74 -0.75
C MET A 81 12.12 -8.32 0.65
N TYR A 82 13.13 -7.46 0.70
CA TYR A 82 13.63 -6.83 1.93
C TYR A 82 13.26 -5.34 1.97
N PRO A 83 13.15 -4.73 3.16
CA PRO A 83 13.07 -3.28 3.31
C PRO A 83 14.13 -2.56 2.50
N GLY A 84 13.70 -1.54 1.76
CA GLY A 84 14.53 -0.76 0.84
C GLY A 84 14.55 -1.27 -0.60
N ASP A 85 14.09 -2.50 -0.88
CA ASP A 85 13.94 -2.98 -2.26
C ASP A 85 12.93 -2.11 -3.03
N ILE A 86 13.13 -1.96 -4.33
CA ILE A 86 12.13 -1.33 -5.20
C ILE A 86 11.23 -2.43 -5.77
N ALA A 87 9.94 -2.35 -5.45
CA ALA A 87 8.92 -3.26 -5.96
C ALA A 87 8.13 -2.59 -7.07
N ILE A 88 8.05 -3.26 -8.23
CA ILE A 88 7.27 -2.82 -9.38
C ILE A 88 5.99 -3.65 -9.42
N TYR A 89 4.86 -2.93 -9.46
CA TYR A 89 3.53 -3.51 -9.54
C TYR A 89 2.86 -3.11 -10.84
N MET A 90 2.10 -4.04 -11.44
CA MET A 90 1.17 -3.74 -12.52
C MET A 90 -0.24 -4.09 -12.09
N VAL A 91 -1.24 -3.30 -12.49
CA VAL A 91 -2.65 -3.66 -12.23
C VAL A 91 -3.00 -4.86 -13.13
N PRO A 92 -3.29 -6.05 -12.57
CA PRO A 92 -3.65 -7.19 -13.38
C PRO A 92 -5.09 -7.03 -13.88
N GLU A 93 -5.32 -7.09 -15.19
CA GLU A 93 -6.69 -7.17 -15.74
C GLU A 93 -7.41 -8.44 -15.26
N SER A 94 -6.65 -9.52 -15.05
CA SER A 94 -7.12 -10.77 -14.45
C SER A 94 -5.94 -11.47 -13.76
N PRO A 95 -5.97 -11.61 -12.42
CA PRO A 95 -4.97 -12.38 -11.68
C PRO A 95 -4.92 -13.85 -12.15
N LYS A 96 -3.76 -14.48 -12.05
CA LYS A 96 -3.56 -15.90 -12.39
C LYS A 96 -3.00 -16.66 -11.20
N GLU A 97 -3.27 -17.96 -11.15
CA GLU A 97 -2.65 -18.85 -10.18
C GLU A 97 -1.12 -18.73 -10.21
N GLY A 98 -0.51 -18.63 -9.02
CA GLY A 98 0.91 -18.39 -8.82
C GLY A 98 1.34 -16.92 -8.78
N ASP A 99 0.48 -15.98 -9.24
CA ASP A 99 0.79 -14.55 -9.17
C ASP A 99 0.94 -14.11 -7.71
N VAL A 100 1.90 -13.21 -7.45
CA VAL A 100 1.98 -12.51 -6.16
C VAL A 100 1.34 -11.14 -6.33
N VAL A 101 0.34 -10.86 -5.52
CA VAL A 101 -0.45 -9.62 -5.56
C VAL A 101 -0.37 -8.89 -4.23
N GLN A 102 -0.37 -7.56 -4.28
CA GLN A 102 -0.52 -6.71 -3.10
C GLN A 102 -2.01 -6.42 -2.89
N ILE A 103 -2.46 -6.56 -1.65
CA ILE A 103 -3.88 -6.61 -1.31
C ILE A 103 -4.15 -5.73 -0.11
N THR A 104 -5.26 -5.00 -0.15
CA THR A 104 -5.75 -4.21 0.99
C THR A 104 -6.86 -4.91 1.73
N PHE A 105 -6.75 -4.90 3.05
CA PHE A 105 -7.77 -5.32 3.99
C PHE A 105 -8.07 -4.20 4.99
N THR A 106 -9.26 -4.25 5.58
CA THR A 106 -9.59 -3.44 6.75
C THR A 106 -9.73 -4.34 7.97
N ASP A 107 -9.48 -3.79 9.16
CA ASP A 107 -9.95 -4.43 10.39
C ASP A 107 -11.49 -4.50 10.42
N LYS A 108 -12.03 -5.25 11.38
CA LYS A 108 -13.49 -5.44 11.56
C LYS A 108 -14.24 -4.12 11.79
N ASP A 109 -13.55 -3.14 12.37
CA ASP A 109 -14.12 -1.83 12.67
C ASP A 109 -13.92 -0.82 11.52
N GLU A 110 -13.27 -1.24 10.43
CA GLU A 110 -12.99 -0.45 9.23
C GLU A 110 -12.19 0.84 9.50
N VAL A 111 -11.39 0.82 10.56
CA VAL A 111 -10.56 1.94 11.02
C VAL A 111 -9.16 1.85 10.44
N SER A 112 -8.62 0.64 10.35
CA SER A 112 -7.23 0.41 9.95
C SER A 112 -7.19 -0.28 8.58
N VAL A 113 -6.40 0.27 7.66
CA VAL A 113 -6.10 -0.37 6.38
C VAL A 113 -4.77 -1.09 6.48
N TYR A 114 -4.78 -2.38 6.20
CA TYR A 114 -3.60 -3.23 6.11
C TYR A 114 -3.31 -3.54 4.67
N VAL A 115 -2.02 -3.65 4.37
CA VAL A 115 -1.52 -4.08 3.07
C VAL A 115 -0.66 -5.30 3.29
N ILE A 116 -1.00 -6.39 2.61
CA ILE A 116 -0.21 -7.64 2.60
C ILE A 116 0.11 -8.06 1.17
N HIS A 117 1.05 -8.98 1.05
CA HIS A 117 1.35 -9.70 -0.19
C HIS A 117 0.76 -11.09 -0.10
N GLY A 118 0.03 -11.49 -1.15
CA GLY A 118 -0.61 -12.80 -1.22
C GLY A 118 -0.28 -13.50 -2.52
N ARG A 119 -0.02 -14.80 -2.45
CA ARG A 119 0.11 -15.67 -3.62
C ARG A 119 -1.27 -16.18 -4.03
N VAL A 120 -1.65 -15.98 -5.29
CA VAL A 120 -2.91 -16.48 -5.83
C VAL A 120 -2.84 -18.00 -5.91
N LEU A 121 -3.70 -18.69 -5.16
CA LEU A 121 -3.85 -20.14 -5.22
C LEU A 121 -4.85 -20.55 -6.30
N ARG A 122 -5.97 -19.81 -6.39
CA ARG A 122 -7.07 -20.15 -7.30
C ARG A 122 -7.93 -18.94 -7.63
N CYS A 123 -8.34 -18.83 -8.89
CA CYS A 123 -9.40 -17.92 -9.33
C CYS A 123 -10.72 -18.69 -9.47
N ASN A 124 -11.74 -18.34 -8.68
CA ASN A 124 -13.02 -19.03 -8.67
C ASN A 124 -13.98 -18.49 -9.74
N GLU A 125 -14.99 -19.29 -10.11
CA GLU A 125 -16.00 -18.91 -11.11
C GLU A 125 -16.85 -17.71 -10.69
N ASP A 126 -17.00 -17.48 -9.38
CA ASP A 126 -17.72 -16.35 -8.80
C ASP A 126 -16.88 -15.07 -8.69
N ARG A 127 -15.71 -15.04 -9.35
CA ARG A 127 -14.71 -13.95 -9.32
C ARG A 127 -14.04 -13.71 -7.97
N SER A 128 -14.29 -14.55 -6.98
CA SER A 128 -13.47 -14.54 -5.78
C SER A 128 -12.12 -15.20 -6.05
N ILE A 129 -11.08 -14.74 -5.36
CA ILE A 129 -9.71 -15.19 -5.54
C ILE A 129 -9.26 -15.74 -4.18
N GLN A 130 -8.81 -16.99 -4.18
CA GLN A 130 -8.18 -17.60 -3.02
C GLN A 130 -6.68 -17.27 -3.06
N ILE A 131 -6.18 -16.78 -1.95
CA ILE A 131 -4.78 -16.36 -1.79
C ILE A 131 -4.20 -16.99 -0.53
N GLU A 132 -2.89 -17.17 -0.53
CA GLU A 132 -2.08 -17.48 0.64
C GLU A 132 -1.23 -16.26 0.97
N ASP A 133 -1.31 -15.74 2.19
CA ASP A 133 -0.43 -14.66 2.67
C ASP A 133 1.03 -15.14 2.66
N THR A 134 1.90 -14.40 1.98
CA THR A 134 3.31 -14.78 1.83
C THR A 134 4.09 -14.66 3.13
N SER A 135 3.60 -13.89 4.10
CA SER A 135 4.27 -13.69 5.39
C SER A 135 3.89 -14.76 6.41
N THR A 136 2.61 -15.16 6.43
CA THR A 136 2.03 -16.00 7.47
C THR A 136 1.66 -17.40 7.00
N GLY A 137 1.48 -17.60 5.69
CA GLY A 137 0.92 -18.83 5.11
C GLY A 137 -0.58 -18.98 5.36
N GLU A 138 -1.28 -17.94 5.83
CA GLU A 138 -2.71 -18.00 6.06
C GLU A 138 -3.51 -17.84 4.75
N ASP A 139 -4.60 -18.60 4.63
CA ASP A 139 -5.48 -18.56 3.49
C ASP A 139 -6.55 -17.49 3.64
N TYR A 140 -6.71 -16.66 2.60
CA TYR A 140 -7.75 -15.65 2.51
C TYR A 140 -8.55 -15.79 1.22
N ARG A 141 -9.79 -15.30 1.26
CA ARG A 141 -10.64 -15.14 0.08
C ARG A 141 -10.91 -13.68 -0.13
N VAL A 142 -10.53 -13.17 -1.29
CA VAL A 142 -10.65 -11.76 -1.65
C VAL A 142 -11.41 -11.60 -2.96
N VAL A 143 -11.81 -10.38 -3.29
CA VAL A 143 -12.32 -10.04 -4.63
C VAL A 143 -11.28 -9.20 -5.36
N GLU A 144 -11.42 -9.10 -6.69
CA GLU A 144 -10.50 -8.32 -7.55
C GLU A 144 -10.29 -6.88 -7.03
N TRP A 145 -11.32 -6.26 -6.46
CA TRP A 145 -11.26 -4.91 -5.90
C TRP A 145 -10.33 -4.75 -4.70
N ASN A 146 -9.95 -5.84 -4.02
CA ASN A 146 -8.97 -5.78 -2.94
C ASN A 146 -7.53 -5.76 -3.46
N ILE A 147 -7.29 -6.09 -4.74
CA ILE A 147 -5.95 -6.17 -5.32
C ILE A 147 -5.52 -4.78 -5.78
N LEU A 148 -4.44 -4.29 -5.18
CA LEU A 148 -3.79 -3.04 -5.58
C LEU A 148 -2.95 -3.21 -6.84
N GLY A 149 -2.23 -4.33 -6.93
CA GLY A 149 -1.35 -4.62 -8.05
C GLY A 149 -0.67 -5.97 -7.92
N LYS A 150 -0.32 -6.55 -9.05
CA LYS A 150 0.52 -7.74 -9.17
C LYS A 150 1.98 -7.33 -9.10
N LEU A 151 2.75 -7.94 -8.22
CA LEU A 151 4.20 -7.78 -8.18
C LEU A 151 4.82 -8.42 -9.42
N VAL A 152 5.55 -7.62 -10.21
CA VAL A 152 6.14 -8.05 -11.49
C VAL A 152 7.66 -8.08 -11.45
N LYS A 153 8.26 -7.26 -10.59
CA LYS A 153 9.70 -7.22 -10.40
C LYS A 153 10.04 -6.68 -9.01
N VAL A 154 11.06 -7.26 -8.40
CA VAL A 154 11.75 -6.72 -7.22
C VAL A 154 13.16 -6.36 -7.66
N ILE A 155 13.57 -5.13 -7.40
CA ILE A 155 14.91 -4.62 -7.69
C ILE A 155 15.66 -4.53 -6.36
N PRO A 156 16.68 -5.36 -6.15
CA PRO A 156 17.38 -5.43 -4.88
C PRO A 156 18.02 -4.12 -4.47
N PHE A 157 17.87 -3.78 -3.20
CA PHE A 157 18.46 -2.60 -2.60
C PHE A 157 19.99 -2.59 -2.77
N GLY A 158 20.49 -1.47 -3.31
CA GLY A 158 21.92 -1.25 -3.55
C GLY A 158 22.45 -1.85 -4.86
N SER A 159 21.61 -2.46 -5.69
CA SER A 159 21.98 -2.83 -7.06
C SER A 159 22.15 -1.59 -7.97
N ASP A 160 22.81 -1.75 -9.11
CA ASP A 160 23.01 -0.64 -10.08
C ASP A 160 21.67 -0.07 -10.57
N GLU A 161 20.72 -0.96 -10.90
CA GLU A 161 19.36 -0.58 -11.31
C GLU A 161 18.62 0.15 -10.18
N TRP A 162 18.83 -0.27 -8.93
CA TRP A 162 18.27 0.42 -7.77
C TRP A 162 18.82 1.84 -7.64
N GLN A 163 20.14 2.05 -7.81
CA GLN A 163 20.75 3.37 -7.69
C GLN A 163 20.19 4.35 -8.73
N GLU A 164 20.02 3.88 -9.98
CA GLU A 164 19.44 4.68 -11.05
C GLU A 164 18.01 5.13 -10.72
N LEU A 165 17.14 4.19 -10.34
CA LEU A 165 15.73 4.49 -10.06
C LEU A 165 15.55 5.27 -8.76
N PHE A 166 16.30 4.93 -7.71
CA PHE A 166 16.18 5.58 -6.41
C PHE A 166 16.59 7.04 -6.48
N GLN A 167 17.67 7.38 -7.20
CA GLN A 167 18.10 8.77 -7.40
C GLN A 167 17.02 9.61 -8.10
N ALA A 168 16.27 9.01 -9.04
CA ALA A 168 15.17 9.68 -9.72
C ALA A 168 13.90 9.83 -8.86
N SER A 169 13.73 8.99 -7.83
CA SER A 169 12.50 8.93 -7.01
C SER A 169 12.31 10.13 -6.08
N GLY A 170 13.39 10.81 -5.68
CA GLY A 170 13.36 11.88 -4.68
C GLY A 170 13.05 11.42 -3.26
N VAL A 171 13.02 10.11 -2.98
CA VAL A 171 12.85 9.58 -1.62
C VAL A 171 14.11 9.84 -0.79
N PRO A 172 13.99 10.40 0.44
CA PRO A 172 15.15 10.62 1.29
C PRO A 172 15.82 9.31 1.70
N LYS A 173 17.15 9.25 1.63
CA LYS A 173 17.92 8.08 2.09
C LYS A 173 17.65 7.80 3.57
N GLU A 174 17.48 8.85 4.38
CA GLU A 174 17.21 8.76 5.82
C GLU A 174 15.91 8.02 6.10
N TRP A 175 14.91 8.15 5.23
CA TRP A 175 13.65 7.43 5.36
C TRP A 175 13.86 5.92 5.14
N VAL A 176 14.62 5.55 4.11
CA VAL A 176 14.96 4.14 3.84
C VAL A 176 15.77 3.57 5.00
N ALA A 177 16.78 4.30 5.49
CA ALA A 177 17.58 3.87 6.64
C ALA A 177 16.70 3.60 7.87
N ALA A 178 15.82 4.55 8.23
CA ALA A 178 14.91 4.41 9.36
C ALA A 178 13.94 3.22 9.19
N SER A 179 13.45 2.98 7.97
CA SER A 179 12.61 1.82 7.66
C SER A 179 13.37 0.50 7.87
N VAL A 180 14.61 0.39 7.37
CA VAL A 180 15.42 -0.83 7.55
C VAL A 180 15.79 -1.05 9.02
N GLU A 181 16.19 -0.01 9.75
CA GLU A 181 16.49 -0.09 11.19
C GLU A 181 15.27 -0.49 12.03
N GLY A 182 14.09 0.05 11.70
CA GLY A 182 12.83 -0.33 12.31
C GLY A 182 12.51 -1.81 12.12
N ASN A 183 12.74 -2.34 10.91
CA ASN A 183 12.56 -3.76 10.60
C ASN A 183 13.58 -4.64 11.35
N ILE A 184 14.85 -4.26 11.41
CA ILE A 184 15.86 -4.99 12.21
C ILE A 184 15.39 -5.10 13.67
N THR A 185 14.94 -3.98 14.25
CA THR A 185 14.45 -3.94 15.64
C THR A 185 13.22 -4.84 15.84
N SER A 186 12.31 -4.84 14.87
CA SER A 186 11.12 -5.70 14.87
C SER A 186 11.49 -7.18 14.80
N LEU A 187 12.36 -7.55 13.85
CA LEU A 187 12.82 -8.92 13.64
C LEU A 187 13.56 -9.47 14.86
N GLN A 188 14.42 -8.66 15.49
CA GLN A 188 15.13 -9.06 16.71
C GLN A 188 14.17 -9.52 17.82
N LYS A 189 13.01 -8.86 17.93
CA LYS A 189 11.97 -9.15 18.92
C LYS A 189 10.98 -10.24 18.49
N SER A 190 11.03 -10.67 17.23
CA SER A 190 10.14 -11.69 16.67
C SER A 190 10.65 -13.11 16.93
N ASP A 191 9.75 -14.09 16.82
CA ASP A 191 10.07 -15.52 16.91
C ASP A 191 10.24 -16.18 15.52
N ILE A 192 10.49 -15.36 14.48
CA ILE A 192 10.63 -15.84 13.09
C ILE A 192 11.93 -16.65 12.94
N SER A 193 11.81 -17.83 12.32
CA SER A 193 12.96 -18.69 11.97
C SER A 193 13.85 -18.02 10.91
N GLY A 194 15.17 -18.17 11.02
CA GLY A 194 16.12 -17.56 10.07
C GLY A 194 16.33 -16.05 10.23
N LYS A 195 15.75 -15.41 11.27
CA LYS A 195 15.84 -13.96 11.48
C LYS A 195 17.27 -13.41 11.55
N ASP A 196 18.24 -14.18 12.03
CA ASP A 196 19.63 -13.72 12.16
C ASP A 196 20.30 -13.51 10.79
N GLU A 197 20.02 -14.38 9.82
CA GLU A 197 20.50 -14.23 8.44
C GLU A 197 19.87 -13.00 7.78
N VAL A 198 18.55 -12.82 7.98
CA VAL A 198 17.81 -11.65 7.49
C VAL A 198 18.38 -10.37 8.11
N ILE A 199 18.60 -10.32 9.42
CA ILE A 199 19.18 -9.16 10.11
C ILE A 199 20.58 -8.85 9.58
N SER A 200 21.40 -9.88 9.33
CA SER A 200 22.74 -9.70 8.76
C SER A 200 22.69 -9.07 7.36
N GLU A 201 21.79 -9.55 6.51
CA GLU A 201 21.56 -8.99 5.17
C GLU A 201 21.09 -7.53 5.24
N LEU A 202 20.14 -7.21 6.13
CA LEU A 202 19.67 -5.83 6.33
C LEU A 202 20.77 -4.87 6.79
N ARG A 203 21.67 -5.34 7.67
CA ARG A 203 22.83 -4.54 8.10
C ARG A 203 23.81 -4.30 6.97
N SER A 204 24.15 -5.33 6.19
CA SER A 204 25.02 -5.18 5.02
C SER A 204 24.44 -4.19 4.00
N ARG A 205 23.13 -4.19 3.83
CA ARG A 205 22.40 -3.25 2.97
C ARG A 205 22.45 -1.82 3.49
N LEU A 206 22.26 -1.60 4.79
CA LEU A 206 22.39 -0.27 5.40
C LEU A 206 23.79 0.32 5.20
N GLU A 207 24.84 -0.49 5.31
CA GLU A 207 26.22 -0.05 5.05
C GLU A 207 26.43 0.48 3.62
N LYS A 208 25.65 -0.01 2.64
CA LYS A 208 25.72 0.45 1.24
C LYS A 208 24.96 1.75 0.99
N LEU A 209 24.11 2.18 1.92
CA LEU A 209 23.34 3.43 1.80
C LEU A 209 24.18 4.67 2.15
N VAL A 210 25.12 4.48 3.10
CA VAL A 210 25.99 5.47 3.75
C VAL A 210 27.19 5.81 2.87
#